data_AF-A0A2V8HMZ3-F1
#
_entry.id   AF-A0A2V8HMZ3-F1
#
_cell.length_a   1.000
_cell.length_b   1.000
_cell.length_c   1.000
_cell.angle_alpha   90.00
_cell.angle_beta   90.00
_cell.angle_gamma   90.00
#
_symmetry.space_group_name_H-M   'P 1'
#
loop_
_entity.id
_entity.type
_entity.pdbx_description
1 polymer ?
#
loop_
_entity_poly.entity_id
_entity_poly.type
_entity_poly.pdbx_seq_one_letter_code
_entity_poly.pdbx_strand_id
1 'polypeptide(L)' 'MRFEIVGAIEEVETIATGTGVKIRKFLQKTYGRARWRKRKGIATIRLPNGKLRRVELHWYEAHGVGKRDFKIKTYVDQS' A
#
# COMPACT_ATOMS: atom_id res chain seq x y z
N MET A 1 -2.60 -6.27 11.13
CA MET A 1 -1.49 -7.24 11.01
C MET A 1 -0.19 -6.46 10.98
N ARG A 2 0.82 -6.87 11.74
CA ARG A 2 2.15 -6.26 11.70
C ARG A 2 2.99 -7.03 10.68
N PHE A 3 3.60 -6.34 9.74
CA PHE A 3 4.57 -6.90 8.80
C PHE A 3 5.56 -5.80 8.43
N GLU A 4 6.72 -6.20 7.94
CA GLU A 4 7.75 -5.31 7.44
C GLU A 4 7.90 -5.52 5.94
N ILE A 5 7.97 -4.44 5.16
CA ILE A 5 8.27 -4.53 3.73
C ILE A 5 9.79 -4.64 3.58
N VAL A 6 10.25 -5.70 2.94
CA VAL A 6 11.67 -5.99 2.73
C VAL A 6 12.01 -5.67 1.28
N GLY A 7 12.85 -4.66 1.07
CA GLY A 7 13.26 -4.22 -0.26
C GLY A 7 12.26 -3.29 -0.95
N ALA A 8 12.29 -3.29 -2.28
CA ALA A 8 11.42 -2.46 -3.10
C ALA A 8 10.02 -3.07 -3.29
N ILE A 9 9.04 -2.23 -3.58
CA ILE A 9 7.73 -2.67 -4.08
C ILE A 9 7.81 -2.65 -5.60
N GLU A 10 7.57 -3.80 -6.21
CA GLU A 10 7.60 -4.05 -7.64
C GLU A 10 6.20 -3.91 -8.25
N GLU A 11 6.11 -3.84 -9.59
CA GLU A 11 4.85 -3.87 -10.33
C GLU A 11 3.82 -2.84 -9.81
N VAL A 12 4.31 -1.63 -9.49
CA VAL A 12 3.50 -0.60 -8.86
C VAL A 12 2.51 -0.02 -9.87
N GLU A 13 1.22 -0.21 -9.58
CA GLU A 13 0.12 0.29 -10.40
C GLU A 13 -0.76 1.26 -9.60
N THR A 14 -1.33 2.24 -10.29
CA THR A 14 -2.30 3.17 -9.70
C THR A 14 -3.72 2.69 -10.00
N ILE A 15 -4.46 2.32 -8.94
CA ILE A 15 -5.85 1.87 -9.04
C ILE A 15 -6.82 3.05 -9.15
N ALA A 16 -6.57 4.11 -8.38
CA ALA A 16 -7.44 5.28 -8.34
C ALA A 16 -6.65 6.54 -7.99
N THR A 17 -7.10 7.70 -8.46
CA THR A 17 -6.52 9.00 -8.12
C THR A 17 -7.61 10.02 -7.79
N GLY A 18 -7.26 11.02 -6.98
CA GLY A 18 -8.13 12.18 -6.73
C GLY A 18 -9.50 11.78 -6.19
N THR A 19 -10.57 12.21 -6.86
CA THR A 19 -11.97 11.91 -6.51
C THR A 19 -12.30 10.41 -6.54
N GLY A 20 -11.60 9.60 -7.33
CA GLY A 20 -11.79 8.15 -7.38
C GLY A 20 -11.32 7.42 -6.12
N VAL A 21 -10.54 8.07 -5.25
CA VAL A 21 -10.14 7.51 -3.96
C VAL A 21 -11.31 7.64 -2.98
N LYS A 22 -12.06 6.56 -2.78
CA LYS A 22 -13.28 6.53 -1.95
C LYS A 22 -13.11 7.16 -0.55
N ILE A 23 -11.95 6.95 0.08
CA ILE A 23 -11.65 7.47 1.43
C ILE A 23 -10.87 8.80 1.42
N ARG A 24 -10.84 9.53 0.29
CA ARG A 24 -10.07 10.77 0.14
C ARG A 24 -10.32 11.78 1.26
N LYS A 25 -11.58 11.98 1.66
CA LYS A 25 -11.95 12.93 2.73
C LYS A 25 -11.28 12.56 4.06
N PHE A 26 -11.25 11.28 4.40
CA PHE A 26 -10.55 10.78 5.60
C PHE A 26 -9.04 11.03 5.49
N LEU A 27 -8.42 10.64 4.37
CA LEU A 27 -6.98 10.84 4.16
C LEU A 27 -6.58 12.32 4.24
N GLN A 28 -7.42 13.21 3.69
CA GLN A 28 -7.21 14.65 3.77
C GLN A 28 -7.33 15.20 5.19
N LYS A 29 -8.26 14.68 5.98
CA LYS A 29 -8.44 15.06 7.39
C LYS A 29 -7.29 14.56 8.27
N THR A 30 -6.82 13.33 8.05
CA THR A 30 -5.82 12.68 8.90
C THR A 30 -4.40 13.09 8.56
N TYR A 31 -4.09 13.24 7.27
CA TYR A 31 -2.71 13.43 6.78
C TYR A 31 -2.53 14.70 5.94
N GLY A 32 -3.59 15.50 5.80
CA GLY A 32 -3.54 16.77 5.08
C GLY A 32 -4.00 16.69 3.62
N ARG A 33 -4.31 17.88 3.07
CA ARG A 33 -4.83 18.03 1.71
C ARG A 33 -3.73 17.75 0.70
N ALA A 34 -3.89 16.68 -0.07
CA ALA A 34 -3.00 16.33 -1.17
C ALA A 34 -3.73 15.56 -2.28
N ARG A 35 -3.04 15.36 -3.42
CA ARG A 35 -3.51 14.51 -4.52
C ARG A 35 -3.25 13.03 -4.18
N TRP A 36 -4.16 12.47 -3.40
CA TRP A 36 -4.13 11.06 -3.01
C TRP A 36 -4.28 10.12 -4.20
N ARG A 37 -3.50 9.04 -4.17
CA ARG A 37 -3.55 7.91 -5.10
C ARG A 37 -3.71 6.64 -4.30
N LYS A 38 -4.57 5.73 -4.74
CA LYS A 38 -4.60 4.36 -4.27
C LYS A 38 -3.72 3.53 -5.21
N ARG A 39 -2.75 2.83 -4.66
CA ARG A 39 -1.80 2.02 -5.44
C ARG A 39 -1.84 0.57 -5.00
N LYS A 40 -1.42 -0.30 -5.91
CA LYS A 40 -1.07 -1.69 -5.64
C LYS A 40 0.32 -2.00 -6.17
N GLY A 41 0.91 -3.09 -5.71
CA GLY A 41 2.18 -3.61 -6.20
C GLY A 41 2.56 -4.89 -5.46
N ILE A 42 3.57 -5.57 -5.96
CA ILE A 42 4.10 -6.80 -5.37
C ILE A 42 5.25 -6.47 -4.43
N ALA A 43 5.25 -7.04 -3.25
CA ALA A 43 6.33 -6.84 -2.29
C ALA A 43 6.67 -8.13 -1.55
N THR A 44 7.95 -8.24 -1.18
CA THR A 44 8.38 -9.20 -0.18
C THR A 44 8.13 -8.61 1.20
N ILE A 45 7.43 -9.35 2.06
CA ILE A 45 7.17 -8.94 3.44
C ILE A 45 7.76 -9.94 4.42
N ARG A 46 8.20 -9.46 5.57
CA ARG A 46 8.53 -10.27 6.74
C ARG A 46 7.34 -10.30 7.69
N LEU A 47 6.81 -11.50 7.93
CA LEU A 47 5.75 -11.76 8.90
C LEU A 47 6.31 -11.79 10.34
N PRO A 48 5.47 -11.65 11.39
CA PRO A 48 5.93 -11.67 12.78
C PRO A 48 6.65 -12.97 13.19
N ASN A 49 6.36 -14.07 12.51
CA ASN A 49 7.03 -15.36 12.70
C ASN A 49 8.39 -15.46 11.96
N GLY A 50 8.89 -14.36 11.40
CA GLY A 50 10.15 -14.30 10.67
C GLY A 50 10.08 -14.79 9.21
N LYS A 51 8.96 -15.40 8.78
CA LYS A 51 8.83 -15.90 7.41
C LYS A 51 8.75 -14.76 6.40
N LEU A 52 9.52 -14.87 5.33
CA LEU A 52 9.40 -14.02 4.15
C LEU A 52 8.31 -14.57 3.23
N ARG A 53 7.44 -13.68 2.76
CA ARG A 53 6.35 -14.02 1.83
C ARG A 53 6.23 -12.96 0.76
N ARG A 54 5.89 -13.37 -0.47
CA ARG A 54 5.60 -12.44 -1.57
C ARG A 54 4.10 -12.18 -1.62
N VAL A 55 3.71 -10.90 -1.61
CA VAL A 55 2.29 -10.51 -1.51
C VAL A 55 1.96 -9.34 -2.44
N GLU A 56 0.69 -9.26 -2.87
CA GLU A 56 0.13 -8.03 -3.40
C GLU A 56 -0.25 -7.11 -2.24
N LEU A 57 0.33 -5.91 -2.22
CA LEU A 57 0.03 -4.85 -1.26
C LEU A 57 -0.80 -3.75 -1.91
N HIS A 58 -1.78 -3.22 -1.17
CA HIS A 58 -2.49 -1.99 -1.53
C HIS A 58 -2.19 -0.92 -0.49
N TRP A 59 -1.96 0.32 -0.92
CA TRP A 59 -1.74 1.47 -0.04
C TRP A 59 -2.31 2.76 -0.63
N TYR A 60 -2.30 3.82 0.17
CA TYR A 60 -2.54 5.18 -0.29
C TYR A 60 -1.26 5.97 -0.26
N GLU A 61 -1.03 6.81 -1.27
CA GLU A 61 0.09 7.72 -1.26
C GLU A 61 -0.28 9.11 -1.77
N ALA A 62 0.48 10.08 -1.31
CA ALA A 62 0.43 11.44 -1.82
C ALA A 62 1.83 12.05 -1.84
N HIS A 63 2.04 12.95 -2.81
CA HIS A 63 3.28 13.73 -2.88
C HIS A 63 3.45 14.54 -1.58
N GLY A 64 4.65 14.51 -1.00
CA GLY A 64 4.96 15.17 0.27
C GLY A 64 4.49 14.44 1.54
N VAL A 65 3.63 13.42 1.44
CA VAL A 65 3.14 12.64 2.60
C VAL A 65 3.71 11.23 2.66
N GLY A 66 4.03 10.65 1.50
CA GLY A 66 4.54 9.28 1.38
C GLY A 66 3.43 8.23 1.33
N LYS A 67 3.80 6.97 1.60
CA LYS A 67 2.92 5.80 1.55
C LYS A 67 2.25 5.57 2.91
N ARG A 68 0.94 5.28 2.93
CA ARG A 68 0.09 5.14 4.12
C ARG A 68 -0.88 3.97 3.99
N ASP A 69 -1.29 3.43 5.13
CA ASP A 69 -2.33 2.40 5.29
C ASP A 69 -2.13 1.16 4.39
N PHE A 70 -0.94 0.56 4.44
CA PHE A 70 -0.67 -0.68 3.71
C PHE A 70 -1.58 -1.83 4.15
N LYS A 71 -2.09 -2.58 3.17
CA LYS A 71 -2.90 -3.79 3.38
C LYS A 71 -2.44 -4.90 2.44
N ILE A 72 -2.25 -6.09 3.00
CA ILE A 72 -2.07 -7.32 2.21
C ILE A 72 -3.40 -7.66 1.54
N LYS A 73 -3.36 -7.90 0.23
CA LYS A 73 -4.53 -8.34 -0.54
C LYS A 73 -4.49 -9.82 -0.86
N THR A 74 -3.34 -10.29 -1.33
CA THR A 74 -3.19 -11.67 -1.82
C THR A 74 -1.76 -12.14 -1.57
N TYR A 75 -1.58 -13.41 -1.22
CA TYR A 75 -0.27 -14.07 -1.20
C TYR A 75 0.01 -14.62 -2.60
N VAL A 76 1.09 -14.17 -3.25
CA VAL A 76 1.40 -14.56 -4.64
C VAL A 76 2.35 -15.75 -4.72
N ASP A 77 2.85 -16.21 -3.58
CA ASP A 77 3.76 -17.36 -3.45
C ASP A 77 3.05 -18.68 -3.11
N GLN A 78 1.71 -18.68 -3.09
CA GLN A 78 0.89 -19.88 -2.98
C GLN A 78 0.28 -20.16 -4.36
N SER A 79 1.01 -20.89 -5.19
CA SER A 79 0.51 -21.50 -6.42
C SER A 79 1.07 -22.92 -6.51
#